data_AF-A0A1R4KGD4-F1
#
_entry.id   AF-A0A1R4KGD4-F1
#
_cell.length_a   1.000
_cell.length_b   1.000
_cell.length_c   1.000
_cell.angle_alpha   90.00
_cell.angle_beta   90.00
_cell.angle_gamma   90.00
#
_symmetry.space_group_name_H-M   'P 1'
#
loop_
_entity.id
_entity.type
_entity.pdbx_description
1 polymer ?
#
loop_
_entity_poly.entity_id
_entity_poly.type
_entity_poly.pdbx_seq_one_letter_code
_entity_poly.pdbx_strand_id
1 'polypeptide(L)'
;MLKFSNLTKTFGDKTILNNVSFQINNPAHLHVLTGESGSGKTTLLNIMFGLDHDYQGKYELFGVDSKTYKNKNWDHLRTEDIKMVFQDFKLFDQLTIYENLYLSGDFEDEEIYSILESMDLLSLKNEYVKNISGGQKQRVAIGRAVLGSPKIILLDEPTGNLDGMTTDKIMEYIIKIKNKGILFFIITHDHSILEYADVIYKLENGKIYETYQKNENELLENSPNPEKVKNIKTKKHIFTYTFLSMFRKKKRLFLLGVPIIIILIAFIFSFTAFQSASLDSFTSFFAGVDDKTIVFNTQSLTSEVEDELRNNNILASNDGKRIGFSNDDINEVASIENIDNVEVVVEGVQSQFDYEGNRFEYRLDYENIPTFLRKDLDQIRNGESIIFSLTSQNVPLSVIRNYNFNNISIISGEFPSDHSKEILIPDLYAFTISETEDITNLVNTTIDLDVTSEEKGMDTEKYKIVGIYDTKYKQALST
;
A
#
# COMPACT_ATOMS: atom_id res chain seq x y z
N MET A 1 -10.00 -17.03 48.78
CA MET A 1 -9.74 -16.60 47.39
C MET A 1 -9.76 -15.08 47.26
N LEU A 2 -10.76 -14.41 47.82
CA LEU A 2 -10.87 -12.96 47.87
C LEU A 2 -10.88 -12.49 49.32
N LYS A 3 -10.20 -11.41 49.67
CA LYS A 3 -10.24 -10.83 51.01
C LYS A 3 -10.19 -9.32 50.96
N PHE A 4 -11.15 -8.68 51.62
CA PHE A 4 -11.22 -7.24 51.83
C PHE A 4 -10.87 -6.91 53.27
N SER A 5 -10.05 -5.88 53.48
CA SER A 5 -9.69 -5.41 54.82
C SER A 5 -9.74 -3.90 54.87
N ASN A 6 -10.75 -3.40 55.58
CA ASN A 6 -11.04 -1.99 55.82
C ASN A 6 -11.13 -1.18 54.52
N LEU A 7 -11.78 -1.75 53.50
CA LEU A 7 -11.87 -1.13 52.19
C LEU A 7 -12.84 0.05 52.21
N THR A 8 -12.37 1.21 51.75
CA THR A 8 -13.17 2.43 51.64
C THR A 8 -13.03 3.02 50.24
N LYS A 9 -14.16 3.30 49.58
CA LYS A 9 -14.22 3.93 48.25
C LYS A 9 -15.04 5.21 48.34
N THR A 10 -14.45 6.30 47.85
CA THR A 10 -15.07 7.63 47.78
C THR A 10 -15.11 8.11 46.33
N PHE A 11 -16.11 8.91 45.98
CA PHE A 11 -16.15 9.68 44.74
C PHE A 11 -16.48 11.13 45.10
N GLY A 12 -15.49 12.02 44.98
CA GLY A 12 -15.57 13.35 45.57
C GLY A 12 -15.84 13.23 47.08
N ASP A 13 -16.86 13.92 47.57
CA ASP A 13 -17.22 13.92 49.00
C ASP A 13 -18.11 12.73 49.41
N LYS A 14 -18.60 11.93 48.45
CA LYS A 14 -19.51 10.83 48.73
C LYS A 14 -18.76 9.53 48.97
N THR A 15 -18.89 8.98 50.18
CA THR A 15 -18.40 7.62 50.50
C THR A 15 -19.40 6.59 49.99
N ILE A 16 -18.96 5.70 49.10
CA ILE A 16 -19.80 4.64 48.52
C ILE A 16 -19.58 3.32 49.27
N LEU A 17 -18.33 2.97 49.57
CA LEU A 17 -17.97 1.83 50.42
C LEU A 17 -17.22 2.37 51.63
N ASN A 18 -17.60 1.93 52.83
CA ASN A 18 -17.10 2.46 54.10
C ASN A 18 -16.63 1.32 55.01
N ASN A 19 -15.32 1.16 55.12
CA ASN A 19 -14.67 0.20 56.00
C ASN A 19 -15.16 -1.25 55.81
N VAL A 20 -15.27 -1.67 54.56
CA VAL A 20 -15.75 -3.00 54.17
C VAL A 20 -14.67 -4.05 54.42
N SER A 21 -15.01 -5.07 55.24
CA SER A 21 -14.13 -6.18 55.61
C SER A 21 -14.89 -7.50 55.55
N PHE A 22 -14.55 -8.34 54.59
CA PHE A 22 -15.11 -9.69 54.44
C PHE A 22 -14.17 -10.57 53.62
N GLN A 23 -14.36 -11.89 53.68
CA GLN A 23 -13.51 -12.84 52.99
C GLN A 23 -14.35 -13.92 52.32
N ILE A 24 -14.00 -14.25 51.07
CA ILE A 24 -14.64 -15.32 50.31
C ILE A 24 -13.60 -16.38 49.97
N ASN A 25 -13.79 -17.58 50.51
CA ASN A 25 -12.84 -18.68 50.37
C ASN A 25 -13.42 -19.96 49.80
N ASN A 26 -14.74 -20.18 49.89
CA ASN A 26 -15.33 -21.44 49.47
C ASN A 26 -15.89 -21.32 48.05
N PRO A 27 -15.23 -21.91 47.03
CA PRO A 27 -15.75 -21.87 45.66
C PRO A 27 -17.02 -22.72 45.48
N ALA A 28 -17.36 -23.60 46.43
CA ALA A 28 -18.58 -24.40 46.37
C ALA A 28 -19.83 -23.60 46.74
N HIS A 29 -19.69 -22.40 47.33
CA HIS A 29 -20.83 -21.57 47.74
C HIS A 29 -21.21 -20.57 46.65
N LEU A 30 -22.51 -20.44 46.40
CA LEU A 30 -23.07 -19.32 45.64
C LEU A 30 -23.18 -18.11 46.57
N HIS A 31 -22.35 -17.11 46.32
CA HIS A 31 -22.33 -15.87 47.10
C HIS A 31 -23.22 -14.83 46.42
N VAL A 32 -24.12 -14.20 47.19
CA VAL A 32 -25.00 -13.15 46.68
C VAL A 32 -24.87 -11.89 47.54
N LEU A 33 -24.67 -10.74 46.90
CA LEU A 33 -24.70 -9.43 47.54
C LEU A 33 -25.97 -8.69 47.12
N THR A 34 -26.82 -8.39 48.10
CA THR A 34 -28.04 -7.61 47.91
C THR A 34 -27.95 -6.22 48.53
N GLY A 35 -28.79 -5.30 48.06
CA GLY A 35 -28.87 -3.94 48.57
C GLY A 35 -29.62 -3.03 47.59
N GLU A 36 -29.96 -1.83 48.03
CA GLU A 36 -30.70 -0.87 47.22
C GLU A 36 -29.95 -0.45 45.93
N SER A 37 -30.69 0.06 44.95
CA SER A 37 -30.07 0.63 43.75
C SER A 37 -29.17 1.81 44.12
N GLY A 38 -27.96 1.87 43.56
CA GLY A 38 -26.98 2.91 43.88
C GLY A 38 -26.26 2.75 45.23
N SER A 39 -26.42 1.63 45.94
CA SER A 39 -25.73 1.38 47.23
C SER A 39 -24.23 1.13 47.12
N GLY A 40 -23.70 0.89 45.91
CA GLY A 40 -22.27 0.64 45.65
C GLY A 40 -21.93 -0.79 45.21
N LYS A 41 -22.91 -1.64 44.91
CA LYS A 41 -22.71 -3.04 44.48
C LYS A 41 -21.79 -3.16 43.25
N THR A 42 -22.12 -2.45 42.17
CA THR A 42 -21.30 -2.44 40.94
C THR A 42 -19.91 -1.86 41.19
N THR A 43 -19.78 -0.87 42.10
CA THR A 43 -18.47 -0.33 42.49
C THR A 43 -17.60 -1.40 43.15
N LEU A 44 -18.15 -2.20 44.08
CA LEU A 44 -17.43 -3.32 44.68
C LEU A 44 -17.00 -4.34 43.61
N LEU A 45 -17.90 -4.68 42.69
CA LEU A 45 -17.63 -5.65 41.63
C LEU A 45 -16.52 -5.14 40.69
N ASN A 46 -16.52 -3.85 40.33
CA ASN A 46 -15.44 -3.23 39.56
C ASN A 46 -14.08 -3.29 40.29
N ILE A 47 -14.05 -3.14 41.61
CA ILE A 47 -12.84 -3.33 42.42
C ILE A 47 -12.41 -4.80 42.38
N MET A 48 -13.34 -5.74 42.58
CA MET A 48 -13.07 -7.18 42.54
C MET A 48 -12.45 -7.60 41.18
N PHE A 49 -12.96 -7.05 40.08
CA PHE A 49 -12.53 -7.34 38.71
C PHE A 49 -11.27 -6.55 38.29
N GLY A 50 -10.79 -5.63 39.13
CA GLY A 50 -9.61 -4.81 38.85
C GLY A 50 -9.83 -3.75 37.76
N LEU A 51 -11.03 -3.19 37.66
CA LEU A 51 -11.34 -2.00 36.85
C LEU A 51 -11.18 -0.70 37.64
N ASP A 52 -11.33 -0.76 38.96
CA ASP A 52 -11.15 0.38 39.87
C ASP A 52 -10.10 0.03 40.93
N HIS A 53 -9.05 0.86 40.98
CA HIS A 53 -7.94 0.72 41.93
C HIS A 53 -7.88 1.86 42.95
N ASP A 54 -8.75 2.85 42.80
CA ASP A 54 -8.74 4.07 43.60
C ASP A 54 -9.58 3.87 44.86
N TYR A 55 -9.04 3.12 45.81
CA TYR A 55 -9.68 2.85 47.10
C TYR A 55 -8.64 2.83 48.23
N GLN A 56 -9.10 3.08 49.45
CA GLN A 56 -8.32 2.94 50.67
C GLN A 56 -8.54 1.55 51.29
N GLY A 57 -7.61 1.11 52.14
CA GLY A 57 -7.60 -0.25 52.66
C GLY A 57 -6.93 -1.25 51.71
N LYS A 58 -7.22 -2.54 51.92
CA LYS A 58 -6.56 -3.66 51.24
C LYS A 58 -7.58 -4.59 50.57
N TYR A 59 -7.31 -4.99 49.34
CA TYR A 59 -8.02 -6.06 48.63
C TYR A 59 -6.99 -7.10 48.16
N GLU A 60 -7.08 -8.32 48.68
CA GLU A 60 -6.24 -9.45 48.32
C GLU A 60 -7.02 -10.41 47.41
N LEU A 61 -6.47 -10.66 46.23
CA LEU A 61 -6.96 -11.65 45.26
C LEU A 61 -5.93 -12.77 45.18
N PHE A 62 -6.36 -14.01 45.39
CA PHE A 62 -5.49 -15.19 45.48
C PHE A 62 -4.32 -15.02 46.48
N GLY A 63 -4.55 -14.28 47.57
CA GLY A 63 -3.56 -14.02 48.62
C GLY A 63 -2.54 -12.92 48.28
N VAL A 64 -2.66 -12.27 47.12
CA VAL A 64 -1.78 -11.17 46.71
C VAL A 64 -2.57 -9.86 46.76
N ASP A 65 -1.96 -8.80 47.31
CA ASP A 65 -2.55 -7.47 47.32
C ASP A 65 -2.75 -6.98 45.88
N SER A 66 -3.99 -6.68 45.53
CA SER A 66 -4.40 -6.30 44.19
C SER A 66 -3.76 -4.99 43.71
N LYS A 67 -3.28 -4.12 44.62
CA LYS A 67 -2.50 -2.92 44.27
C LYS A 67 -1.09 -3.23 43.75
N THR A 68 -0.59 -4.45 43.98
CA THR A 68 0.74 -4.88 43.50
C THR A 68 0.69 -5.44 42.07
N TYR A 69 -0.49 -5.78 41.57
CA TYR A 69 -0.65 -6.24 40.19
C TYR A 69 -0.41 -5.10 39.21
N LYS A 70 0.43 -5.37 38.21
CA LYS A 70 0.59 -4.48 37.03
C LYS A 70 -0.52 -4.79 36.03
N ASN A 71 -0.72 -3.91 35.04
CA ASN A 71 -1.72 -4.10 33.98
C ASN A 71 -1.63 -5.49 33.32
N LYS A 72 -0.41 -5.97 33.03
CA LYS A 72 -0.20 -7.31 32.45
C LYS A 72 -0.68 -8.45 33.37
N ASN A 73 -0.55 -8.30 34.68
CA ASN A 73 -1.08 -9.28 35.64
C ASN A 73 -2.61 -9.28 35.62
N TRP A 74 -3.22 -8.10 35.64
CA TRP A 74 -4.67 -7.96 35.54
C TRP A 74 -5.24 -8.49 34.24
N ASP A 75 -4.56 -8.27 33.11
CA ASP A 75 -4.97 -8.81 31.82
C ASP A 75 -4.98 -10.35 31.86
N HIS A 76 -3.93 -10.97 32.40
CA HIS A 76 -3.89 -12.42 32.57
C HIS A 76 -4.99 -12.93 33.51
N LEU A 77 -5.18 -12.27 34.67
CA LEU A 77 -6.25 -12.62 35.61
C LEU A 77 -7.62 -12.54 34.95
N ARG A 78 -7.92 -11.49 34.19
CA ARG A 78 -9.20 -11.33 33.47
C ARG A 78 -9.36 -12.31 32.30
N THR A 79 -8.26 -12.81 31.75
CA THR A 79 -8.29 -13.81 30.69
C THR A 79 -8.50 -15.23 31.24
N GLU A 80 -7.93 -15.58 32.38
CA GLU A 80 -7.86 -16.97 32.85
C GLU A 80 -8.64 -17.22 34.16
N ASP A 81 -8.50 -16.33 35.16
CA ASP A 81 -8.88 -16.63 36.54
C ASP A 81 -10.20 -16.01 36.99
N ILE A 82 -10.50 -14.78 36.54
CA ILE A 82 -11.69 -14.02 36.94
C ILE A 82 -12.44 -13.52 35.71
N LYS A 83 -13.74 -13.78 35.66
CA LYS A 83 -14.63 -13.36 34.57
C LYS A 83 -15.81 -12.56 35.11
N MET A 84 -16.33 -11.67 34.29
CA MET A 84 -17.47 -10.82 34.65
C MET A 84 -18.57 -10.89 33.59
N VAL A 85 -19.81 -11.04 34.06
CA VAL A 85 -21.04 -10.88 33.27
C VAL A 85 -21.67 -9.56 33.69
N PHE A 86 -21.75 -8.61 32.76
CA PHE A 86 -22.34 -7.28 32.98
C PHE A 86 -23.86 -7.31 32.76
N GLN A 87 -24.56 -6.38 33.40
CA GLN A 87 -26.02 -6.21 33.27
C GLN A 87 -26.48 -6.01 31.79
N ASP A 88 -25.66 -5.36 30.96
CA ASP A 88 -25.94 -5.14 29.53
C ASP A 88 -25.28 -6.18 28.60
N PHE A 89 -24.89 -7.35 29.16
CA PHE A 89 -24.32 -8.53 28.49
C PHE A 89 -22.93 -8.33 27.84
N LYS A 90 -22.60 -7.12 27.36
CA LYS A 90 -21.41 -6.77 26.57
C LYS A 90 -21.15 -7.77 25.43
N LEU A 91 -22.21 -8.18 24.73
CA LEU A 91 -22.12 -9.05 23.56
C LEU A 91 -22.04 -8.22 22.27
N PHE A 92 -21.37 -8.75 21.26
CA PHE A 92 -21.35 -8.15 19.94
C PHE A 92 -22.60 -8.57 19.17
N ASP A 93 -23.58 -7.67 19.08
CA ASP A 93 -24.87 -7.87 18.39
C ASP A 93 -24.73 -8.30 16.92
N GLN A 94 -23.64 -7.93 16.26
CA GLN A 94 -23.33 -8.20 14.86
C GLN A 94 -22.69 -9.58 14.63
N LEU A 95 -22.39 -10.30 15.71
CA LEU A 95 -21.77 -11.63 15.69
C LEU A 95 -22.78 -12.70 16.04
N THR A 96 -22.54 -13.93 15.59
CA THR A 96 -23.34 -15.07 16.01
C THR A 96 -23.09 -15.40 17.48
N ILE A 97 -23.95 -16.25 18.05
CA ILE A 97 -23.74 -16.79 19.40
C ILE A 97 -22.37 -17.48 19.48
N TYR A 98 -22.08 -18.40 18.56
CA TYR A 98 -20.81 -19.12 18.52
C TYR A 98 -19.62 -18.15 18.40
N GLU A 99 -19.70 -17.14 17.54
CA GLU A 99 -18.62 -16.17 17.36
C GLU A 99 -18.33 -15.33 18.62
N ASN A 100 -19.36 -15.00 19.41
CA ASN A 100 -19.17 -14.29 20.67
C ASN A 100 -18.39 -15.11 21.70
N LEU A 101 -18.56 -16.44 21.69
CA LEU A 101 -17.82 -17.36 22.54
C LEU A 101 -16.41 -17.61 21.98
N TYR A 102 -16.32 -17.91 20.68
CA TYR A 102 -15.07 -18.19 19.98
C TYR A 102 -14.06 -17.05 20.08
N LEU A 103 -14.50 -15.79 20.01
CA LEU A 103 -13.59 -14.64 20.09
C LEU A 103 -13.19 -14.24 21.52
N SER A 104 -13.77 -14.87 22.54
CA SER A 104 -13.51 -14.52 23.94
C SER A 104 -12.23 -15.13 24.50
N GLY A 105 -11.62 -16.06 23.77
CA GLY A 105 -10.37 -16.74 24.11
C GLY A 105 -9.98 -17.73 23.01
N ASP A 106 -8.92 -18.51 23.23
CA ASP A 106 -8.51 -19.54 22.27
C ASP A 106 -8.95 -20.91 22.78
N PHE A 107 -10.24 -21.17 22.54
CA PHE A 107 -10.96 -22.37 22.93
C PHE A 107 -11.20 -23.28 21.72
N GLU A 108 -11.17 -24.59 21.95
CA GLU A 108 -11.52 -25.58 20.93
C GLU A 108 -13.03 -25.58 20.69
N ASP A 109 -13.44 -25.90 19.47
CA ASP A 109 -14.86 -25.93 19.07
C ASP A 109 -15.69 -26.86 19.96
N GLU A 110 -15.11 -27.98 20.38
CA GLU A 110 -15.75 -28.96 21.27
C GLU A 110 -16.10 -28.35 22.64
N GLU A 111 -15.22 -27.51 23.19
CA GLU A 111 -15.46 -26.81 24.46
C GLU A 111 -16.61 -25.82 24.30
N ILE A 112 -16.60 -25.04 23.21
CA ILE A 112 -17.66 -24.08 22.90
C ILE A 112 -19.00 -24.80 22.71
N TYR A 113 -19.03 -25.90 21.96
CA TYR A 113 -20.26 -26.67 21.75
C TYR A 113 -20.79 -27.30 23.03
N SER A 114 -19.91 -27.81 23.91
CA SER A 114 -20.31 -28.33 25.22
C SER A 114 -20.95 -27.25 26.10
N ILE A 115 -20.39 -26.03 26.11
CA ILE A 115 -20.98 -24.90 26.83
C ILE A 115 -22.33 -24.50 26.23
N LEU A 116 -22.42 -24.39 24.90
CA LEU A 116 -23.67 -24.05 24.22
C LEU A 116 -24.77 -25.09 24.46
N GLU A 117 -24.41 -26.37 24.53
CA GLU A 117 -25.34 -27.44 24.90
C GLU A 117 -25.80 -27.30 26.35
N SER A 118 -24.87 -27.07 27.29
CA SER A 118 -25.20 -26.87 28.72
C SER A 118 -26.11 -25.67 28.98
N MET A 119 -26.10 -24.68 28.08
CA MET A 119 -26.90 -23.45 28.15
C MET A 119 -28.17 -23.49 27.30
N ASP A 120 -28.48 -24.62 26.65
CA ASP A 120 -29.59 -24.75 25.70
C ASP A 120 -29.57 -23.67 24.60
N LEU A 121 -28.41 -23.55 23.94
CA LEU A 121 -28.13 -22.58 22.88
C LEU A 121 -27.51 -23.22 21.63
N LEU A 122 -27.20 -24.52 21.65
CA LEU A 122 -26.50 -25.20 20.56
C LEU A 122 -27.25 -25.12 19.22
N SER A 123 -28.58 -25.23 19.23
CA SER A 123 -29.44 -25.09 18.04
C SER A 123 -29.41 -23.67 17.45
N LEU A 124 -29.12 -22.67 18.27
CA LEU A 124 -29.07 -21.25 17.90
C LEU A 124 -27.65 -20.76 17.66
N LYS A 125 -26.64 -21.65 17.62
CA LYS A 125 -25.22 -21.26 17.57
C LYS A 125 -24.87 -20.28 16.43
N ASN A 126 -25.57 -20.38 15.30
CA ASN A 126 -25.37 -19.55 14.11
C ASN A 126 -26.28 -18.31 14.06
N GLU A 127 -27.20 -18.15 15.02
CA GLU A 127 -28.04 -16.96 15.11
C GLU A 127 -27.24 -15.75 15.58
N TYR A 128 -27.56 -14.57 15.03
CA TYR A 128 -26.96 -13.32 15.46
C TYR A 128 -27.48 -12.90 16.84
N VAL A 129 -26.60 -12.37 17.68
CA VAL A 129 -26.99 -11.90 19.02
C VAL A 129 -28.10 -10.84 18.97
N LYS A 130 -28.13 -9.99 17.94
CA LYS A 130 -29.24 -9.02 17.77
C LYS A 130 -30.63 -9.65 17.56
N ASN A 131 -30.70 -10.93 17.17
CA ASN A 131 -31.95 -11.62 16.83
C ASN A 131 -32.54 -12.46 17.98
N ILE A 132 -31.81 -12.60 19.10
CA ILE A 132 -32.20 -13.47 20.22
C ILE A 132 -32.78 -12.68 21.39
N SER A 133 -33.55 -13.35 22.25
CA SER A 133 -34.20 -12.74 23.42
C SER A 133 -33.20 -12.31 24.50
N GLY A 134 -33.60 -11.42 25.40
CA GLY A 134 -32.75 -10.98 26.53
C GLY A 134 -32.27 -12.14 27.41
N GLY A 135 -33.14 -13.12 27.69
CA GLY A 135 -32.75 -14.32 28.44
C GLY A 135 -31.74 -15.18 27.70
N GLN A 136 -31.85 -15.30 26.37
CA GLN A 136 -30.84 -15.98 25.55
C GLN A 136 -29.53 -15.20 25.56
N LYS A 137 -29.54 -13.86 25.44
CA LYS A 137 -28.34 -13.02 25.57
C LYS A 137 -27.64 -13.24 26.91
N GLN A 138 -28.41 -13.32 28.00
CA GLN A 138 -27.84 -13.61 29.33
C GLN A 138 -27.15 -14.97 29.37
N ARG A 139 -27.79 -16.03 28.84
CA ARG A 139 -27.17 -17.36 28.75
C ARG A 139 -25.90 -17.37 27.90
N VAL A 140 -25.87 -16.62 26.79
CA VAL A 140 -24.66 -16.45 25.97
C VAL A 140 -23.55 -15.75 26.78
N ALA A 141 -23.88 -14.70 27.52
CA ALA A 141 -22.92 -13.95 28.33
C ALA A 141 -22.34 -14.80 29.47
N ILE A 142 -23.17 -15.59 30.14
CA ILE A 142 -22.74 -16.56 31.16
C ILE A 142 -21.90 -17.66 30.52
N GLY A 143 -22.34 -18.25 29.40
CA GLY A 143 -21.59 -19.28 28.68
C GLY A 143 -20.18 -18.80 28.30
N ARG A 144 -20.07 -17.57 27.77
CA ARG A 144 -18.80 -16.92 27.48
C ARG A 144 -17.91 -16.76 28.72
N ALA A 145 -18.49 -16.44 29.88
CA ALA A 145 -17.75 -16.30 31.12
C ALA A 145 -17.29 -17.64 31.71
N VAL A 146 -17.92 -18.76 31.36
CA VAL A 146 -17.59 -20.09 31.88
C VAL A 146 -16.47 -20.78 31.09
N LEU A 147 -16.26 -20.39 29.83
CA LEU A 147 -15.17 -20.91 29.00
C LEU A 147 -13.79 -20.75 29.67
N GLY A 148 -12.94 -21.75 29.50
CA GLY A 148 -11.62 -21.80 30.13
C GLY A 148 -11.64 -22.18 31.62
N SER A 149 -12.83 -22.44 32.18
CA SER A 149 -13.03 -22.84 33.58
C SER A 149 -12.38 -21.88 34.58
N PRO A 150 -12.82 -20.59 34.63
CA PRO A 150 -12.22 -19.62 35.52
C PRO A 150 -12.45 -20.00 36.98
N LYS A 151 -11.63 -19.45 37.87
CA LYS A 151 -11.76 -19.66 39.31
C LYS A 151 -12.92 -18.86 39.92
N ILE A 152 -13.22 -17.69 39.34
CA ILE A 152 -14.21 -16.75 39.86
C ILE A 152 -15.05 -16.18 38.70
N ILE A 153 -16.37 -16.22 38.84
CA ILE A 153 -17.31 -15.51 37.96
C ILE A 153 -18.11 -14.51 38.78
N LEU A 154 -18.04 -13.25 38.38
CA LEU A 154 -18.79 -12.14 38.95
C LEU A 154 -19.98 -11.82 38.05
N LEU A 155 -21.19 -11.70 38.60
CA LEU A 155 -22.39 -11.37 37.83
C LEU A 155 -23.05 -10.10 38.36
N ASP A 156 -23.21 -9.12 37.47
CA ASP A 156 -23.91 -7.86 37.74
C ASP A 156 -25.36 -7.94 37.29
N GLU A 157 -26.29 -8.06 38.25
CA GLU A 157 -27.74 -8.08 38.03
C GLU A 157 -28.17 -9.08 36.93
N PRO A 158 -27.83 -10.38 37.06
CA PRO A 158 -27.94 -11.35 35.97
C PRO A 158 -29.38 -11.60 35.50
N THR A 159 -30.39 -11.19 36.27
CA THR A 159 -31.81 -11.48 35.98
C THR A 159 -32.69 -10.24 35.99
N GLY A 160 -32.15 -9.03 36.22
CA GLY A 160 -32.96 -7.84 36.54
C GLY A 160 -33.94 -7.38 35.45
N ASN A 161 -33.81 -7.86 34.21
CA ASN A 161 -34.69 -7.55 33.08
C ASN A 161 -35.46 -8.77 32.56
N LEU A 162 -35.50 -9.88 33.32
CA LEU A 162 -36.06 -11.16 32.88
C LEU A 162 -37.32 -11.52 33.68
N ASP A 163 -38.19 -12.33 33.08
CA ASP A 163 -39.32 -12.91 33.80
C ASP A 163 -38.86 -14.00 34.78
N GLY A 164 -39.69 -14.30 35.79
CA GLY A 164 -39.34 -15.26 36.85
C GLY A 164 -38.98 -16.65 36.33
N MET A 165 -39.71 -17.17 35.34
CA MET A 165 -39.40 -18.49 34.76
C MET A 165 -38.03 -18.51 34.06
N THR A 166 -37.65 -17.41 33.42
CA THR A 166 -36.34 -17.26 32.79
C THR A 166 -35.23 -17.10 33.84
N THR A 167 -35.50 -16.37 34.92
CA THR A 167 -34.63 -16.26 36.09
C THR A 167 -34.32 -17.63 36.68
N ASP A 168 -35.33 -18.44 36.96
CA ASP A 168 -35.16 -19.78 37.53
C ASP A 168 -34.28 -20.66 36.64
N LYS A 169 -34.54 -20.67 35.33
CA LYS A 169 -33.71 -21.39 34.35
C LYS A 169 -32.26 -20.94 34.38
N ILE A 170 -32.00 -19.64 34.46
CA ILE A 170 -30.63 -19.10 34.53
C ILE A 170 -29.94 -19.55 35.81
N MET A 171 -30.64 -19.52 36.94
CA MET A 171 -30.09 -19.99 38.21
C MET A 171 -29.82 -21.49 38.18
N GLU A 172 -30.66 -22.31 37.56
CA GLU A 172 -30.38 -23.73 37.33
C GLU A 172 -29.08 -23.95 36.54
N TYR A 173 -28.85 -23.19 35.47
CA TYR A 173 -27.60 -23.28 34.70
C TYR A 173 -26.39 -22.88 35.54
N ILE A 174 -26.49 -21.79 36.30
CA ILE A 174 -25.43 -21.33 37.20
C ILE A 174 -25.10 -22.41 38.24
N ILE A 175 -26.10 -23.02 38.87
CA ILE A 175 -25.90 -24.06 39.89
C ILE A 175 -25.26 -25.31 39.30
N LYS A 176 -25.72 -25.75 38.11
CA LYS A 176 -25.10 -26.87 37.38
C LYS A 176 -23.62 -26.64 37.11
N ILE A 177 -23.22 -25.40 36.84
CA ILE A 177 -21.84 -25.03 36.54
C ILE A 177 -21.02 -24.79 37.80
N LYS A 178 -21.61 -24.22 38.86
CA LYS A 178 -21.00 -24.02 40.18
C LYS A 178 -20.40 -25.33 40.70
N ASN A 179 -21.10 -26.44 40.51
CA ASN A 179 -20.66 -27.78 40.92
C ASN A 179 -19.34 -28.24 40.28
N LYS A 180 -18.76 -27.48 39.34
CA LYS A 180 -17.43 -27.70 38.77
C LYS A 180 -16.29 -26.99 39.54
N GLY A 181 -16.57 -26.40 40.70
CA GLY A 181 -15.57 -25.74 41.55
C GLY A 181 -15.30 -24.28 41.20
N ILE A 182 -16.23 -23.62 40.52
CA ILE A 182 -16.15 -22.19 40.16
C ILE A 182 -16.85 -21.36 41.24
N LEU A 183 -16.16 -20.36 41.78
CA LEU A 183 -16.76 -19.42 42.73
C LEU A 183 -17.66 -18.44 41.97
N PHE A 184 -18.96 -18.45 42.28
CA PHE A 184 -19.93 -17.48 41.76
C PHE A 184 -20.22 -16.40 42.79
N PHE A 185 -20.08 -15.14 42.37
CA PHE A 185 -20.48 -13.97 43.16
C PHE A 185 -21.47 -13.12 42.37
N ILE A 186 -22.73 -13.11 42.81
CA ILE A 186 -23.82 -12.37 42.17
C ILE A 186 -24.10 -11.10 42.96
N ILE A 187 -24.24 -9.97 42.28
CA ILE A 187 -24.88 -8.80 42.86
C ILE A 187 -26.29 -8.65 42.28
N THR A 188 -27.26 -8.40 43.14
CA THR A 188 -28.67 -8.29 42.73
C THR A 188 -29.49 -7.46 43.70
N HIS A 189 -30.57 -6.85 43.22
CA HIS A 189 -31.65 -6.33 44.06
C HIS A 189 -32.91 -7.21 44.00
N ASP A 190 -32.90 -8.25 43.18
CA ASP A 190 -33.98 -9.22 43.03
C ASP A 190 -33.93 -10.26 44.16
N HIS A 191 -34.99 -10.28 44.97
CA HIS A 191 -35.13 -11.20 46.09
C HIS A 191 -35.29 -12.66 45.67
N SER A 192 -35.79 -12.94 44.46
CA SER A 192 -35.97 -14.31 43.97
C SER A 192 -34.64 -15.08 43.86
N ILE A 193 -33.53 -14.36 43.59
CA ILE A 193 -32.19 -14.97 43.52
C ILE A 193 -31.70 -15.42 44.90
N LEU A 194 -32.17 -14.79 45.98
CA LEU A 194 -31.68 -15.06 47.34
C LEU A 194 -31.99 -16.49 47.79
N GLU A 195 -33.04 -17.11 47.26
CA GLU A 195 -33.41 -18.50 47.58
C GLU A 195 -32.37 -19.52 47.09
N TYR A 196 -31.58 -19.16 46.08
CA TYR A 196 -30.52 -20.00 45.53
C TYR A 196 -29.17 -19.81 46.25
N ALA A 197 -29.04 -18.74 47.04
CA ALA A 197 -27.77 -18.34 47.64
C ALA A 197 -27.35 -19.25 48.79
N ASP A 198 -26.08 -19.68 48.78
CA ASP A 198 -25.49 -20.37 49.94
C ASP A 198 -25.01 -19.35 50.99
N VAL A 199 -24.60 -18.15 50.56
CA VAL A 199 -24.21 -17.05 51.45
C VAL A 199 -24.80 -15.73 50.93
N ILE A 200 -25.46 -14.98 51.81
CA ILE A 200 -26.04 -13.68 51.48
C ILE A 200 -25.32 -12.58 52.26
N TYR A 201 -24.87 -11.58 51.52
CA TYR A 201 -24.36 -10.32 52.02
C TYR A 201 -25.37 -9.20 51.74
N LYS A 202 -25.51 -8.25 52.65
CA LYS A 202 -26.31 -7.04 52.47
C LYS A 202 -25.41 -5.80 52.51
N LEU A 203 -25.47 -4.99 51.45
CA LEU A 203 -24.81 -3.69 51.37
C LEU A 203 -25.80 -2.58 51.75
N GLU A 204 -25.55 -1.94 52.88
CA GLU A 204 -26.39 -0.89 53.44
C GLU A 204 -25.52 0.22 54.04
N ASN A 205 -25.78 1.48 53.67
CA ASN A 205 -25.02 2.65 54.12
C ASN A 205 -23.49 2.50 53.94
N GLY A 206 -23.08 1.92 52.81
CA GLY A 206 -21.68 1.68 52.45
C GLY A 206 -21.00 0.55 53.22
N LYS A 207 -21.70 -0.16 54.10
CA LYS A 207 -21.18 -1.29 54.87
C LYS A 207 -21.77 -2.61 54.38
N ILE A 208 -20.97 -3.67 54.43
CA ILE A 208 -21.40 -5.01 54.04
C ILE A 208 -21.54 -5.86 55.30
N TYR A 209 -22.66 -6.54 55.41
CA TYR A 209 -22.97 -7.48 56.49
C TYR A 209 -23.32 -8.83 55.90
N GLU A 210 -22.81 -9.91 56.50
CA GLU A 210 -23.31 -11.25 56.19
C GLU A 210 -24.63 -11.48 56.94
N THR A 211 -25.67 -11.86 56.22
CA THR A 211 -27.03 -12.01 56.78
C THR A 211 -27.51 -13.46 56.80
N TYR A 212 -26.91 -14.32 55.99
CA TYR A 212 -27.28 -15.74 55.89
C TYR A 212 -26.10 -16.56 55.38
N GLN A 213 -25.92 -17.74 55.96
CA GLN A 213 -25.03 -18.79 55.48
C GLN A 213 -25.73 -20.15 55.64
N LYS A 214 -25.83 -20.92 54.57
CA LYS A 214 -26.40 -22.27 54.58
C LYS A 214 -25.45 -23.22 55.34
N ASN A 215 -25.99 -24.02 56.25
CA ASN A 215 -25.19 -24.94 57.08
C ASN A 215 -24.53 -26.06 56.24
N GLU A 216 -23.26 -26.36 56.53
CA GLU A 216 -22.36 -27.20 55.70
C GLU A 216 -22.69 -28.71 55.64
N ASN A 217 -23.71 -29.20 56.35
CA ASN A 217 -24.01 -30.64 56.46
C ASN A 217 -24.66 -31.27 55.22
N GLU A 218 -24.92 -30.52 54.14
CA GLU A 218 -25.56 -31.02 52.91
C GLU A 218 -24.70 -30.95 51.63
N LEU A 219 -23.47 -30.43 51.68
CA LEU A 219 -22.70 -30.08 50.47
C LEU A 219 -21.44 -30.91 50.19
N LEU A 220 -21.18 -31.98 50.96
CA LEU A 220 -19.91 -32.73 50.88
C LEU A 220 -19.90 -33.92 49.90
N GLU A 221 -20.94 -34.15 49.11
CA GLU A 221 -20.87 -35.12 48.02
C GLU A 221 -20.69 -34.39 46.67
N ASN A 222 -19.47 -34.53 46.11
CA ASN A 222 -19.05 -34.07 44.78
C ASN A 222 -18.43 -32.67 44.71
N SER A 223 -17.24 -32.50 45.29
CA SER A 223 -16.30 -31.46 44.83
C SER A 223 -15.27 -32.10 43.88
N PRO A 224 -15.33 -31.84 42.56
CA PRO A 224 -14.28 -32.26 41.65
C PRO A 224 -12.99 -31.46 41.91
N ASN A 225 -11.87 -32.16 41.77
CA ASN A 225 -10.53 -31.60 41.87
C ASN A 225 -10.30 -30.66 40.67
N PRO A 226 -9.84 -29.40 40.85
CA PRO A 226 -9.66 -28.48 39.74
C PRO A 226 -8.63 -29.05 38.75
N GLU A 227 -9.07 -29.37 37.53
CA GLU A 227 -8.18 -29.79 36.45
C GLU A 227 -7.25 -28.66 36.02
N LYS A 228 -6.07 -29.06 35.53
CA LYS A 228 -4.94 -28.16 35.23
C LYS A 228 -5.30 -27.18 34.11
N VAL A 229 -5.13 -25.90 34.44
CA VAL A 229 -5.14 -24.74 33.54
C VAL A 229 -4.17 -24.99 32.37
N LYS A 230 -4.70 -25.05 31.14
CA LYS A 230 -3.90 -24.99 29.92
C LYS A 230 -3.54 -23.53 29.66
N ASN A 231 -2.26 -23.25 29.42
CA ASN A 231 -1.82 -21.93 28.97
C ASN A 231 -2.29 -21.69 27.53
N ILE A 232 -3.28 -20.80 27.38
CA ILE A 232 -3.88 -20.46 26.09
C ILE A 232 -3.06 -19.37 25.39
N LYS A 233 -2.70 -19.58 24.11
CA LYS A 233 -1.86 -18.65 23.31
C LYS A 233 -2.73 -17.70 22.49
N THR A 234 -2.74 -16.43 22.88
CA THR A 234 -3.71 -15.38 22.53
C THR A 234 -3.64 -14.78 21.10
N LYS A 235 -3.03 -15.43 20.09
CA LYS A 235 -2.73 -14.76 18.80
C LYS A 235 -3.61 -15.13 17.60
N LYS A 236 -4.41 -16.21 17.64
CA LYS A 236 -5.13 -16.71 16.46
C LYS A 236 -6.37 -15.89 16.08
N HIS A 237 -7.06 -15.31 17.06
CA HIS A 237 -8.41 -14.75 16.87
C HIS A 237 -8.46 -13.31 16.36
N ILE A 238 -7.38 -12.54 16.50
CA ILE A 238 -7.34 -11.13 16.05
C ILE A 238 -7.49 -11.05 14.53
N PHE A 239 -6.82 -11.94 13.79
CA PHE A 239 -6.92 -11.97 12.33
C PHE A 239 -8.31 -12.40 11.88
N THR A 240 -8.86 -13.47 12.47
CA THR A 240 -10.21 -13.96 12.20
C THR A 240 -11.27 -12.89 12.47
N TYR A 241 -11.20 -12.20 13.60
CA TYR A 241 -12.10 -11.08 13.93
C TYR A 241 -11.97 -9.93 12.92
N THR A 242 -10.74 -9.52 12.61
CA THR A 242 -10.48 -8.42 11.68
C THR A 242 -11.05 -8.76 10.30
N PHE A 243 -10.85 -9.98 9.83
CA PHE A 243 -11.39 -10.45 8.57
C PHE A 243 -12.92 -10.52 8.59
N LEU A 244 -13.52 -11.18 9.59
CA LEU A 244 -14.99 -11.27 9.71
C LEU A 244 -15.67 -9.89 9.79
N SER A 245 -15.10 -8.97 10.56
CA SER A 245 -15.62 -7.61 10.71
C SER A 245 -15.45 -6.77 9.43
N MET A 246 -14.38 -7.00 8.67
CA MET A 246 -14.16 -6.42 7.34
C MET A 246 -15.24 -6.88 6.35
N PHE A 247 -15.43 -8.19 6.17
CA PHE A 247 -16.38 -8.72 5.18
C PHE A 247 -17.85 -8.37 5.47
N ARG A 248 -18.19 -8.04 6.72
CA ARG A 248 -19.56 -7.63 7.10
C ARG A 248 -19.86 -6.18 6.77
N LYS A 249 -18.86 -5.31 6.70
CA LYS A 249 -19.03 -3.89 6.33
C LYS A 249 -18.63 -3.65 4.86
N LYS A 250 -19.11 -4.49 3.93
CA LYS A 250 -18.78 -4.41 2.48
C LYS A 250 -18.90 -2.99 1.92
N LYS A 251 -19.95 -2.24 2.29
CA LYS A 251 -20.13 -0.84 1.86
C LYS A 251 -18.99 0.08 2.33
N ARG A 252 -18.60 -0.01 3.61
CA ARG A 252 -17.50 0.80 4.17
C ARG A 252 -16.16 0.41 3.56
N LEU A 253 -15.94 -0.89 3.33
CA LEU A 253 -14.72 -1.40 2.71
C LEU A 253 -14.59 -0.96 1.27
N PHE A 254 -15.69 -0.97 0.52
CA PHE A 254 -15.74 -0.43 -0.82
C PHE A 254 -15.45 1.08 -0.84
N LEU A 255 -16.11 1.83 0.05
CA LEU A 255 -16.00 3.30 0.10
C LEU A 255 -14.59 3.79 0.52
N LEU A 256 -13.90 3.03 1.38
CA LEU A 256 -12.52 3.32 1.77
C LEU A 256 -11.49 2.72 0.79
N GLY A 257 -11.77 1.55 0.22
CA GLY A 257 -10.83 0.81 -0.63
C GLY A 257 -10.71 1.37 -2.05
N VAL A 258 -11.82 1.81 -2.67
CA VAL A 258 -11.81 2.30 -4.06
C VAL A 258 -10.88 3.52 -4.24
N PRO A 259 -10.92 4.57 -3.38
CA PRO A 259 -10.00 5.69 -3.52
C PRO A 259 -8.53 5.28 -3.37
N ILE A 260 -8.21 4.40 -2.43
CA ILE A 260 -6.85 3.90 -2.19
C ILE A 260 -6.34 3.15 -3.44
N ILE A 261 -7.18 2.29 -4.03
CA ILE A 261 -6.84 1.55 -5.25
C ILE A 261 -6.61 2.51 -6.42
N ILE A 262 -7.46 3.54 -6.59
CA ILE A 262 -7.30 4.55 -7.65
C ILE A 262 -5.97 5.30 -7.47
N ILE A 263 -5.65 5.72 -6.25
CA ILE A 263 -4.39 6.41 -5.95
C ILE A 263 -3.19 5.50 -6.24
N LEU A 264 -3.26 4.23 -5.85
CA LEU A 264 -2.19 3.26 -6.09
C LEU A 264 -1.98 3.01 -7.59
N ILE A 265 -3.08 2.86 -8.34
CA ILE A 265 -3.05 2.71 -9.80
C ILE A 265 -2.43 3.95 -10.45
N ALA A 266 -2.89 5.14 -10.08
CA ALA A 266 -2.35 6.40 -10.61
C ALA A 266 -0.86 6.55 -10.30
N PHE A 267 -0.43 6.18 -9.09
CA PHE A 267 0.98 6.17 -8.70
C PHE A 267 1.80 5.19 -9.54
N ILE A 268 1.33 3.95 -9.71
CA ILE A 268 2.02 2.94 -10.54
C ILE A 268 2.15 3.44 -11.98
N PHE A 269 1.08 3.98 -12.58
CA PHE A 269 1.14 4.52 -13.94
C PHE A 269 2.11 5.69 -14.05
N SER A 270 2.05 6.65 -13.11
CA SER A 270 2.96 7.79 -13.10
C SER A 270 4.42 7.36 -12.92
N PHE A 271 4.67 6.38 -12.05
CA PHE A 271 6.01 5.87 -11.79
C PHE A 271 6.58 5.10 -12.99
N THR A 272 5.78 4.24 -13.62
CA THR A 272 6.18 3.51 -14.83
C THR A 272 6.47 4.46 -15.99
N ALA A 273 5.66 5.50 -16.18
CA ALA A 273 5.90 6.52 -17.19
C ALA A 273 7.20 7.29 -16.93
N PHE A 274 7.43 7.69 -15.68
CA PHE A 274 8.67 8.35 -15.27
C PHE A 274 9.91 7.44 -15.47
N GLN A 275 9.80 6.16 -15.11
CA GLN A 275 10.87 5.19 -15.28
C GLN A 275 11.21 5.00 -16.76
N SER A 276 10.21 4.84 -17.64
CA SER A 276 10.43 4.69 -19.08
C SER A 276 11.15 5.91 -19.65
N ALA A 277 10.64 7.11 -19.40
CA ALA A 277 11.24 8.35 -19.90
C ALA A 277 12.69 8.53 -19.40
N SER A 278 12.95 8.15 -18.14
CA SER A 278 14.30 8.24 -17.56
C SER A 278 15.26 7.22 -18.18
N LEU A 279 14.81 5.98 -18.44
CA LEU A 279 15.63 4.93 -19.01
C LEU A 279 15.98 5.19 -20.47
N ASP A 280 15.03 5.73 -21.24
CA ASP A 280 15.24 6.11 -22.64
C ASP A 280 16.23 7.28 -22.73
N SER A 281 16.09 8.29 -21.86
CA SER A 281 17.04 9.40 -21.80
C SER A 281 18.43 8.95 -21.36
N PHE A 282 18.53 8.06 -20.38
CA PHE A 282 19.81 7.52 -19.93
C PHE A 282 20.49 6.65 -20.99
N THR A 283 19.75 5.72 -21.61
CA THR A 283 20.29 4.86 -22.66
C THR A 283 20.68 5.65 -23.91
N SER A 284 19.90 6.66 -24.30
CA SER A 284 20.25 7.56 -25.41
C SER A 284 21.49 8.42 -25.09
N PHE A 285 21.67 8.86 -23.85
CA PHE A 285 22.85 9.64 -23.46
C PHE A 285 24.13 8.80 -23.46
N PHE A 286 24.04 7.52 -23.09
CA PHE A 286 25.18 6.60 -23.02
C PHE A 286 25.33 5.69 -24.25
N ALA A 287 24.45 5.81 -25.25
CA ALA A 287 24.58 5.06 -26.50
C ALA A 287 25.85 5.52 -27.25
N GLY A 288 26.87 4.66 -27.25
CA GLY A 288 28.15 4.90 -27.94
C GLY A 288 29.35 5.20 -27.04
N VAL A 289 29.18 5.23 -25.71
CA VAL A 289 30.30 5.44 -24.77
C VAL A 289 30.82 4.07 -24.28
N ASP A 290 32.01 3.65 -24.75
CA ASP A 290 32.72 2.46 -24.25
C ASP A 290 33.44 2.78 -22.91
N ASP A 291 33.73 1.76 -22.11
CA ASP A 291 34.31 1.80 -20.75
C ASP A 291 35.69 2.48 -20.65
N LYS A 292 36.26 2.92 -21.77
CA LYS A 292 37.56 3.59 -21.89
C LYS A 292 37.46 5.07 -22.34
N THR A 293 36.25 5.60 -22.44
CA THR A 293 36.02 6.96 -22.95
C THR A 293 36.08 7.99 -21.80
N ILE A 294 37.04 8.91 -21.85
CA ILE A 294 37.09 10.05 -20.92
C ILE A 294 36.29 11.20 -21.54
N VAL A 295 35.15 11.54 -20.93
CA VAL A 295 34.29 12.66 -21.34
C VAL A 295 34.65 13.91 -20.54
N PHE A 296 35.19 14.93 -21.20
CA PHE A 296 35.41 16.25 -20.59
C PHE A 296 34.20 17.15 -20.82
N ASN A 297 33.47 17.47 -19.76
CA ASN A 297 32.45 18.52 -19.78
C ASN A 297 33.13 19.88 -19.52
N THR A 298 33.29 20.71 -20.54
CA THR A 298 34.01 22.00 -20.47
C THR A 298 33.14 23.19 -20.02
N GLN A 299 31.94 22.96 -19.46
CA GLN A 299 30.98 24.04 -19.24
C GLN A 299 31.18 24.91 -17.97
N SER A 300 32.33 24.93 -17.30
CA SER A 300 32.48 25.91 -16.21
C SER A 300 33.93 26.27 -15.86
N LEU A 301 34.34 27.48 -16.28
CA LEU A 301 35.39 28.25 -15.63
C LEU A 301 34.76 29.27 -14.67
N THR A 302 35.52 29.66 -13.64
CA THR A 302 35.09 30.65 -12.64
C THR A 302 35.48 32.07 -13.05
N SER A 303 34.69 33.04 -12.59
CA SER A 303 34.76 34.45 -13.01
C SER A 303 36.11 35.12 -12.71
N GLU A 304 36.82 34.67 -11.67
CA GLU A 304 38.14 35.20 -11.29
C GLU A 304 39.22 34.89 -12.33
N VAL A 305 39.14 33.71 -12.97
CA VAL A 305 40.09 33.29 -14.01
C VAL A 305 39.83 34.06 -15.31
N GLU A 306 38.57 34.43 -15.58
CA GLU A 306 38.21 35.26 -16.74
C GLU A 306 38.76 36.70 -16.62
N ASP A 307 38.75 37.28 -15.42
CA ASP A 307 39.24 38.63 -15.19
C ASP A 307 40.78 38.75 -15.24
N GLU A 308 41.49 37.71 -14.79
CA GLU A 308 42.96 37.67 -14.83
C GLU A 308 43.51 37.62 -16.26
N LEU A 309 42.86 36.84 -17.14
CA LEU A 309 43.25 36.72 -18.54
C LEU A 309 43.03 38.02 -19.31
N ARG A 310 41.94 38.74 -19.02
CA ARG A 310 41.62 40.04 -19.64
C ARG A 310 42.64 41.12 -19.28
N ASN A 311 43.16 41.12 -18.06
CA ASN A 311 44.13 42.12 -17.61
C ASN A 311 45.52 41.96 -18.22
N ASN A 312 45.86 40.78 -18.75
CA ASN A 312 47.18 40.50 -19.31
C ASN A 312 47.28 40.76 -20.83
N ASN A 313 46.28 41.42 -21.44
CA ASN A 313 46.22 41.70 -22.89
C ASN A 313 46.44 40.46 -23.77
N ILE A 314 46.18 39.26 -23.23
CA ILE A 314 46.08 38.03 -23.99
C ILE A 314 44.71 38.09 -24.65
N LEU A 315 44.69 38.29 -25.96
CA LEU A 315 43.49 38.11 -26.76
C LEU A 315 43.10 36.64 -26.64
N ALA A 316 42.04 36.37 -25.87
CA ALA A 316 41.31 35.12 -25.97
C ALA A 316 41.02 34.84 -27.45
N SER A 317 41.08 33.56 -27.86
CA SER A 317 40.52 33.16 -29.15
C SER A 317 39.02 33.51 -29.19
N ASN A 318 38.53 33.77 -30.39
CA ASN A 318 37.63 34.88 -30.65
C ASN A 318 36.11 34.62 -30.45
N ASP A 319 35.61 33.73 -29.58
CA ASP A 319 34.14 33.66 -29.44
C ASP A 319 33.46 33.22 -28.14
N GLY A 320 34.05 32.50 -27.19
CA GLY A 320 33.24 32.03 -26.06
C GLY A 320 31.98 31.23 -26.48
N LYS A 321 32.04 30.53 -27.62
CA LYS A 321 31.02 29.61 -28.15
C LYS A 321 31.68 28.59 -29.10
N ARG A 322 32.23 27.48 -28.61
CA ARG A 322 32.65 26.41 -29.55
C ARG A 322 31.48 25.54 -30.00
N ILE A 323 31.39 25.25 -31.30
CA ILE A 323 30.53 24.23 -31.94
C ILE A 323 31.39 23.07 -32.53
N GLY A 324 32.72 23.06 -32.32
CA GLY A 324 33.65 22.02 -32.81
C GLY A 324 35.12 22.24 -32.41
N PHE A 325 36.01 21.31 -32.78
CA PHE A 325 37.47 21.32 -32.52
C PHE A 325 38.25 21.86 -33.73
N SER A 326 39.30 22.66 -33.50
CA SER A 326 40.25 23.09 -34.55
C SER A 326 41.39 22.08 -34.74
N ASN A 327 42.11 22.15 -35.87
CA ASN A 327 43.25 21.28 -36.14
C ASN A 327 44.37 21.43 -35.11
N ASP A 328 44.56 22.62 -34.54
CA ASP A 328 45.55 22.85 -33.49
C ASP A 328 45.16 22.17 -32.18
N ASP A 329 43.86 22.14 -31.84
CA ASP A 329 43.35 21.39 -30.67
C ASP A 329 43.56 19.88 -30.84
N ILE A 330 43.34 19.34 -32.04
CA ILE A 330 43.54 17.92 -32.36
C ILE A 330 45.02 17.55 -32.22
N ASN A 331 45.91 18.41 -32.73
CA ASN A 331 47.35 18.19 -32.68
C ASN A 331 47.90 18.28 -31.24
N GLU A 332 47.34 19.15 -30.41
CA GLU A 332 47.69 19.25 -28.99
C GLU A 332 47.29 17.98 -28.23
N VAL A 333 46.08 17.46 -28.46
CA VAL A 333 45.64 16.19 -27.86
C VAL A 333 46.47 15.02 -28.36
N ALA A 334 46.79 14.99 -29.66
CA ALA A 334 47.61 13.94 -30.26
C ALA A 334 49.06 13.93 -29.73
N SER A 335 49.50 15.02 -29.09
CA SER A 335 50.85 15.14 -28.53
C SER A 335 51.00 14.55 -27.11
N ILE A 336 49.90 14.11 -26.48
CA ILE A 336 49.91 13.52 -25.14
C ILE A 336 50.50 12.09 -25.20
N GLU A 337 51.37 11.76 -24.25
CA GLU A 337 52.08 10.48 -24.20
C GLU A 337 51.12 9.29 -24.05
N ASN A 338 51.26 8.28 -24.93
CA ASN A 338 50.39 7.09 -25.07
C ASN A 338 49.01 7.32 -25.72
N ILE A 339 48.85 8.40 -26.49
CA ILE A 339 47.70 8.56 -27.40
C ILE A 339 48.10 8.11 -28.81
N ASP A 340 47.54 7.00 -29.27
CA ASP A 340 47.85 6.41 -30.57
C ASP A 340 47.08 7.07 -31.74
N ASN A 341 45.88 7.63 -31.48
CA ASN A 341 45.04 8.28 -32.48
C ASN A 341 44.09 9.30 -31.83
N VAL A 342 43.74 10.37 -32.57
CA VAL A 342 42.77 11.37 -32.15
C VAL A 342 41.70 11.52 -33.22
N GLU A 343 40.44 11.27 -32.86
CA GLU A 343 39.29 11.37 -33.75
C GLU A 343 38.28 12.37 -33.22
N VAL A 344 37.87 13.31 -34.07
CA VAL A 344 36.78 14.24 -33.76
C VAL A 344 35.47 13.61 -34.19
N VAL A 345 34.59 13.38 -33.21
CA VAL A 345 33.29 12.76 -33.41
C VAL A 345 32.21 13.78 -33.04
N VAL A 346 31.42 14.20 -34.03
CA VAL A 346 30.22 15.00 -33.83
C VAL A 346 29.02 14.10 -34.10
N GLU A 347 28.21 13.84 -33.08
CA GLU A 347 27.04 12.93 -33.16
C GLU A 347 27.33 11.55 -33.79
N GLY A 348 28.55 11.04 -33.63
CA GLY A 348 28.92 9.69 -34.05
C GLY A 348 29.49 9.55 -35.47
N VAL A 349 29.73 10.64 -36.22
CA VAL A 349 30.23 10.57 -37.62
C VAL A 349 31.40 11.54 -37.86
N GLN A 350 32.44 11.08 -38.57
CA GLN A 350 33.55 11.90 -39.06
C GLN A 350 33.08 12.72 -40.27
N SER A 351 32.96 14.04 -40.11
CA SER A 351 32.51 14.94 -41.19
C SER A 351 33.71 15.65 -41.83
N GLN A 352 33.78 15.64 -43.16
CA GLN A 352 34.44 16.72 -43.90
C GLN A 352 33.39 17.79 -44.20
N PHE A 353 33.59 18.97 -43.63
CA PHE A 353 32.67 20.10 -43.73
C PHE A 353 32.47 20.55 -45.19
N ASP A 354 31.22 20.78 -45.61
CA ASP A 354 30.93 21.59 -46.81
C ASP A 354 31.17 23.04 -46.44
N TYR A 355 32.30 23.61 -46.85
CA TYR A 355 32.65 25.00 -46.55
C TYR A 355 31.71 26.01 -47.22
N GLU A 356 30.91 25.62 -48.23
CA GLU A 356 30.04 26.54 -48.99
C GLU A 356 28.55 26.46 -48.61
N GLY A 357 28.14 25.53 -47.73
CA GLY A 357 26.80 25.47 -47.13
C GLY A 357 25.65 25.21 -48.11
N ASN A 358 25.90 24.43 -49.17
CA ASN A 358 25.01 24.33 -50.31
C ASN A 358 23.65 23.69 -49.96
N ARG A 359 22.56 24.37 -50.35
CA ARG A 359 21.18 23.87 -50.19
C ARG A 359 20.48 23.83 -51.54
N PHE A 360 19.74 22.74 -51.74
CA PHE A 360 18.86 22.54 -52.88
C PHE A 360 17.40 22.53 -52.43
N GLU A 361 16.58 23.36 -53.06
CA GLU A 361 15.13 23.36 -52.85
C GLU A 361 14.41 23.15 -54.17
N TYR A 362 13.70 22.03 -54.31
CA TYR A 362 12.85 21.77 -55.47
C TYR A 362 11.39 21.76 -55.06
N ARG A 363 10.56 22.48 -55.81
CA ARG A 363 9.11 22.53 -55.60
C ARG A 363 8.39 21.81 -56.73
N LEU A 364 7.64 20.78 -56.40
CA LEU A 364 6.77 20.05 -57.30
C LEU A 364 5.31 20.42 -57.03
N ASP A 365 4.76 21.32 -57.85
CA ASP A 365 3.33 21.66 -57.80
C ASP A 365 2.46 20.49 -58.31
N TYR A 366 1.26 20.33 -57.74
CA TYR A 366 0.32 19.25 -58.09
C TYR A 366 0.09 19.08 -59.61
N GLU A 367 0.05 20.17 -60.36
CA GLU A 367 -0.18 20.16 -61.81
C GLU A 367 0.93 19.44 -62.59
N ASN A 368 2.16 19.47 -62.06
CA ASN A 368 3.37 18.91 -62.67
C ASN A 368 3.65 17.46 -62.22
N ILE A 369 2.81 16.89 -61.36
CA ILE A 369 2.93 15.48 -60.94
C ILE A 369 2.53 14.57 -62.10
N PRO A 370 3.38 13.62 -62.54
CA PRO A 370 3.06 12.66 -63.60
C PRO A 370 1.77 11.88 -63.30
N THR A 371 0.96 11.63 -64.33
CA THR A 371 -0.38 11.04 -64.18
C THR A 371 -0.37 9.66 -63.52
N PHE A 372 0.68 8.86 -63.73
CA PHE A 372 0.83 7.54 -63.10
C PHE A 372 1.08 7.65 -61.58
N LEU A 373 1.79 8.69 -61.12
CA LEU A 373 2.05 8.92 -59.69
C LEU A 373 0.84 9.51 -58.95
N ARG A 374 -0.07 10.21 -59.64
CA ARG A 374 -1.24 10.84 -59.00
C ARG A 374 -2.14 9.84 -58.26
N LYS A 375 -2.19 8.58 -58.69
CA LYS A 375 -2.96 7.53 -58.00
C LYS A 375 -2.35 7.18 -56.64
N ASP A 376 -1.03 7.27 -56.51
CA ASP A 376 -0.31 6.96 -55.27
C ASP A 376 -0.14 8.19 -54.36
N LEU A 377 -0.47 9.38 -54.85
CA LEU A 377 -0.37 10.68 -54.17
C LEU A 377 -1.76 11.35 -54.02
N ASP A 378 -2.82 10.55 -53.92
CA ASP A 378 -4.23 10.97 -53.94
C ASP A 378 -4.64 11.91 -52.81
N GLN A 379 -3.82 12.02 -51.76
CA GLN A 379 -4.02 12.93 -50.63
C GLN A 379 -3.62 14.38 -50.92
N ILE A 380 -2.80 14.63 -51.95
CA ILE A 380 -2.33 15.97 -52.30
C ILE A 380 -3.41 16.68 -53.12
N ARG A 381 -3.88 17.82 -52.63
CA ARG A 381 -4.98 18.58 -53.27
C ARG A 381 -4.48 19.53 -54.33
N ASN A 382 -5.37 19.90 -55.23
CA ASN A 382 -5.08 20.90 -56.25
C ASN A 382 -4.74 22.26 -55.60
N GLY A 383 -3.55 22.79 -55.88
CA GLY A 383 -3.00 23.99 -55.24
C GLY A 383 -1.95 23.72 -54.15
N GLU A 384 -1.71 22.45 -53.78
CA GLU A 384 -0.62 22.05 -52.89
C GLU A 384 0.64 21.66 -53.69
N SER A 385 1.80 21.76 -53.04
CA SER A 385 3.11 21.46 -53.65
C SER A 385 3.98 20.65 -52.70
N ILE A 386 4.74 19.69 -53.24
CA ILE A 386 5.78 18.97 -52.49
C ILE A 386 7.07 19.79 -52.60
N ILE A 387 7.66 20.15 -51.46
CA ILE A 387 8.97 20.82 -51.42
C ILE A 387 10.02 19.81 -50.96
N PHE A 388 11.03 19.60 -51.80
CA PHE A 388 12.21 18.81 -51.50
C PHE A 388 13.33 19.77 -51.09
N SER A 389 13.61 19.88 -49.80
CA SER A 389 14.79 20.57 -49.29
C SER A 389 15.89 19.54 -49.06
N LEU A 390 16.86 19.48 -49.95
CA LEU A 390 18.04 18.62 -49.84
C LEU A 390 19.21 19.48 -49.38
N THR A 391 19.93 18.98 -48.38
CA THR A 391 21.18 19.57 -47.90
C THR A 391 22.31 18.60 -48.18
N SER A 392 23.48 19.11 -48.56
CA SER A 392 24.66 18.26 -48.76
C SER A 392 24.97 17.52 -47.45
N GLN A 393 24.85 16.19 -47.46
CA GLN A 393 25.37 15.35 -46.38
C GLN A 393 26.69 14.76 -46.85
N ASN A 394 27.79 15.32 -46.34
CA ASN A 394 29.12 14.89 -46.69
C ASN A 394 29.52 13.65 -45.86
N VAL A 395 29.37 12.48 -46.47
CA VAL A 395 29.89 11.23 -45.91
C VAL A 395 30.90 10.63 -46.90
N PRO A 396 32.19 10.56 -46.57
CA PRO A 396 33.19 9.97 -47.45
C PRO A 396 32.81 8.53 -47.82
N LEU A 397 33.01 8.15 -49.09
CA LEU A 397 32.62 6.83 -49.62
C LEU A 397 33.18 5.66 -48.79
N SER A 398 34.34 5.84 -48.17
CA SER A 398 35.00 4.85 -47.32
C SER A 398 34.24 4.57 -46.02
N VAL A 399 33.52 5.54 -45.47
CA VAL A 399 32.82 5.44 -44.17
C VAL A 399 31.30 5.46 -44.29
N ILE A 400 30.77 5.62 -45.51
CA ILE A 400 29.33 5.52 -45.78
C ILE A 400 28.74 4.24 -45.19
N ARG A 401 29.55 3.15 -45.18
CA ARG A 401 29.19 1.84 -44.64
C ARG A 401 28.82 1.79 -43.16
N ASN A 402 29.24 2.81 -42.40
CA ASN A 402 29.03 2.91 -40.96
C ASN A 402 27.86 3.83 -40.61
N TYR A 403 27.27 4.52 -41.60
CA TYR A 403 26.04 5.29 -41.42
C TYR A 403 24.85 4.33 -41.26
N ASN A 404 23.84 4.69 -40.45
CA ASN A 404 22.68 3.82 -40.22
C ASN A 404 21.79 3.72 -41.47
N PHE A 405 22.18 2.86 -42.41
CA PHE A 405 21.50 2.64 -43.70
C PHE A 405 20.11 2.03 -43.61
N ASN A 406 19.64 1.68 -42.41
CA ASN A 406 18.35 1.00 -42.27
C ASN A 406 17.19 1.80 -42.88
N ASN A 407 17.39 3.09 -43.19
CA ASN A 407 16.41 3.97 -43.81
C ASN A 407 16.73 4.43 -45.25
N ILE A 408 17.84 4.03 -45.89
CA ILE A 408 18.13 4.41 -47.29
C ILE A 408 18.37 3.14 -48.12
N SER A 409 17.41 2.81 -48.99
CA SER A 409 17.52 1.68 -49.91
C SER A 409 17.80 2.20 -51.33
N ILE A 410 18.97 1.90 -51.90
CA ILE A 410 19.26 2.25 -53.30
C ILE A 410 18.39 1.41 -54.22
N ILE A 411 17.65 2.07 -55.11
CA ILE A 411 16.85 1.43 -56.17
C ILE A 411 17.74 1.10 -57.37
N SER A 412 18.62 2.03 -57.75
CA SER A 412 19.50 1.88 -58.92
C SER A 412 20.75 2.76 -58.81
N GLY A 413 21.85 2.34 -59.44
CA GLY A 413 23.12 3.06 -59.46
C GLY A 413 24.04 2.77 -58.26
N GLU A 414 25.01 3.65 -58.05
CA GLU A 414 26.04 3.54 -57.01
C GLU A 414 26.08 4.81 -56.16
N PHE A 415 26.67 4.71 -54.96
CA PHE A 415 26.88 5.88 -54.10
C PHE A 415 27.90 6.85 -54.74
N PRO A 416 27.78 8.18 -54.51
CA PRO A 416 28.69 9.16 -55.05
C PRO A 416 30.10 8.99 -54.50
N SER A 417 31.10 9.27 -55.33
CA SER A 417 32.49 9.32 -54.92
C SER A 417 32.83 10.67 -54.26
N ASP A 418 33.94 10.74 -53.53
CA ASP A 418 34.32 11.95 -52.80
C ASP A 418 34.74 13.09 -53.75
N HIS A 419 34.37 14.33 -53.40
CA HIS A 419 34.63 15.58 -54.14
C HIS A 419 34.16 15.64 -55.61
N SER A 420 33.23 14.81 -56.06
CA SER A 420 32.71 14.80 -57.43
C SER A 420 31.39 15.60 -57.55
N LYS A 421 31.11 16.18 -58.73
CA LYS A 421 29.77 16.73 -59.06
C LYS A 421 28.79 15.58 -59.35
N GLU A 422 28.68 14.65 -58.42
CA GLU A 422 27.83 13.47 -58.48
C GLU A 422 26.77 13.53 -57.38
N ILE A 423 25.55 13.10 -57.67
CA ILE A 423 24.43 13.20 -56.74
C ILE A 423 23.59 11.92 -56.73
N LEU A 424 23.09 11.58 -55.53
CA LEU A 424 21.98 10.66 -55.35
C LEU A 424 20.68 11.43 -55.26
N ILE A 425 19.68 11.00 -56.03
CA ILE A 425 18.37 11.64 -56.03
C ILE A 425 17.28 10.71 -55.47
N PRO A 426 16.24 11.25 -54.81
CA PRO A 426 15.11 10.45 -54.36
C PRO A 426 14.29 9.94 -55.55
N ASP A 427 13.73 8.74 -55.42
CA ASP A 427 12.85 8.10 -56.40
C ASP A 427 11.68 8.98 -56.85
N LEU A 428 11.05 9.69 -55.91
CA LEU A 428 9.95 10.60 -56.19
C LEU A 428 10.36 11.75 -57.14
N TYR A 429 11.57 12.29 -56.96
CA TYR A 429 12.12 13.30 -57.87
C TYR A 429 12.52 12.68 -59.21
N ALA A 430 13.11 11.48 -59.20
CA ALA A 430 13.46 10.76 -60.42
C ALA A 430 12.24 10.48 -61.32
N PHE A 431 11.09 10.09 -60.75
CA PHE A 431 9.84 9.91 -61.51
C PHE A 431 9.35 11.21 -62.16
N THR A 432 9.60 12.37 -61.55
CA THR A 432 9.23 13.66 -62.15
C THR A 432 10.09 14.01 -63.35
N ILE A 433 11.37 13.62 -63.33
CA ILE A 433 12.30 13.86 -64.43
C ILE A 433 12.09 12.85 -65.57
N SER A 434 11.85 11.58 -65.26
CA SER A 434 11.68 10.53 -66.28
C SER A 434 10.31 10.55 -66.96
N GLU A 435 9.31 11.18 -66.32
CA GLU A 435 7.88 11.12 -66.67
C GLU A 435 7.32 9.69 -66.85
N THR A 436 8.04 8.67 -66.37
CA THR A 436 7.72 7.24 -66.54
C THR A 436 8.12 6.42 -65.31
N GLU A 437 7.53 5.24 -65.14
CA GLU A 437 7.87 4.33 -64.03
C GLU A 437 9.30 3.75 -64.13
N ASP A 438 9.90 3.75 -65.33
CA ASP A 438 11.28 3.29 -65.54
C ASP A 438 12.29 4.44 -65.36
N ILE A 439 12.75 4.61 -64.13
CA ILE A 439 13.72 5.64 -63.73
C ILE A 439 15.17 5.21 -63.88
N THR A 440 15.44 3.95 -64.26
CA THR A 440 16.81 3.41 -64.29
C THR A 440 17.70 4.10 -65.34
N ASN A 441 17.09 4.59 -66.42
CA ASN A 441 17.77 5.29 -67.51
C ASN A 441 18.29 6.68 -67.12
N LEU A 442 17.92 7.22 -65.95
CA LEU A 442 18.43 8.49 -65.44
C LEU A 442 19.82 8.36 -64.82
N VAL A 443 20.23 7.16 -64.41
CA VAL A 443 21.57 6.96 -63.85
C VAL A 443 22.63 7.23 -64.92
N ASN A 444 23.67 7.97 -64.54
CA ASN A 444 24.73 8.53 -65.38
C ASN A 444 24.33 9.68 -66.32
N THR A 445 23.12 10.21 -66.21
CA THR A 445 22.74 11.47 -66.89
C THR A 445 23.14 12.69 -66.06
N THR A 446 23.08 13.88 -66.66
CA THR A 446 23.40 15.16 -65.98
C THR A 446 22.14 15.99 -65.82
N ILE A 447 22.00 16.62 -64.66
CA ILE A 447 20.92 17.55 -64.34
C ILE A 447 21.48 18.91 -63.93
N ASP A 448 20.76 19.97 -64.29
CA ASP A 448 21.03 21.33 -63.83
C ASP A 448 20.25 21.54 -62.52
N LEU A 449 20.93 21.92 -61.45
CA LEU A 449 20.36 22.17 -60.13
C LEU A 449 20.63 23.61 -59.72
N ASP A 450 19.59 24.30 -59.26
CA ASP A 450 19.77 25.62 -58.65
C ASP A 450 20.27 25.44 -57.21
N VAL A 451 21.52 25.82 -56.99
CA VAL A 451 22.22 25.72 -55.72
C VAL A 451 22.31 27.11 -55.10
N THR A 452 21.91 27.22 -53.82
CA THR A 452 22.09 28.46 -53.07
C THR A 452 23.27 28.31 -52.12
N SER A 453 24.27 29.18 -52.26
CA SER A 453 25.42 29.29 -51.36
C SER A 453 25.35 30.61 -50.57
N GLU A 454 25.78 30.60 -49.31
CA GLU A 454 25.78 31.79 -48.46
C GLU A 454 26.69 32.91 -49.00
N GLU A 455 27.75 32.58 -49.74
CA GLU A 455 28.69 33.57 -50.28
C GLU A 455 28.34 34.08 -51.69
N LYS A 456 27.73 33.23 -52.54
CA LYS A 456 27.55 33.50 -53.99
C LYS A 456 26.10 33.75 -54.41
N GLY A 457 25.12 33.50 -53.53
CA GLY A 457 23.70 33.56 -53.87
C GLY A 457 23.24 32.30 -54.62
N MET A 458 22.17 32.42 -55.41
CA MET A 458 21.60 31.31 -56.18
C MET A 458 22.30 31.20 -57.54
N ASP A 459 22.87 30.04 -57.85
CA ASP A 459 23.52 29.73 -59.13
C ASP A 459 23.11 28.34 -59.63
N THR A 460 23.05 28.14 -60.95
CA THR A 460 22.67 26.86 -61.54
C THR A 460 23.91 26.03 -61.85
N GLU A 461 24.04 24.88 -61.20
CA GLU A 461 25.18 23.97 -61.34
C GLU A 461 24.80 22.61 -61.94
N LYS A 462 25.74 22.01 -62.69
CA LYS A 462 25.57 20.68 -63.30
C LYS A 462 26.02 19.55 -62.40
N TYR A 463 25.12 18.60 -62.12
CA TYR A 463 25.40 17.38 -61.35
C TYR A 463 25.10 16.13 -62.17
N LYS A 464 25.94 15.12 -62.04
CA LYS A 464 25.74 13.79 -62.62
C LYS A 464 24.95 12.92 -61.64
N ILE A 465 23.82 12.37 -62.07
CA ILE A 465 23.06 11.41 -61.26
C ILE A 465 23.83 10.10 -61.26
N VAL A 466 24.26 9.63 -60.09
CA VAL A 466 24.98 8.35 -59.95
C VAL A 466 24.13 7.24 -59.35
N GLY A 467 23.02 7.60 -58.72
CA GLY A 467 22.06 6.63 -58.21
C GLY A 467 20.76 7.26 -57.72
N ILE A 468 19.80 6.39 -57.46
CA ILE A 468 18.44 6.73 -57.02
C ILE A 468 18.12 5.91 -55.78
N TYR A 469 17.55 6.54 -54.76
CA TYR A 469 17.17 5.86 -53.52
C TYR A 469 15.65 5.92 -53.26
N ASP A 470 15.16 4.86 -52.62
CA ASP A 470 13.76 4.67 -52.23
C ASP A 470 13.44 5.54 -51.02
N THR A 471 12.49 6.46 -51.19
CA THR A 471 12.00 7.32 -50.12
C THR A 471 10.91 6.66 -49.28
N LYS A 472 10.38 5.51 -49.71
CA LYS A 472 9.17 4.86 -49.13
C LYS A 472 7.99 5.83 -49.00
N TYR A 473 7.87 6.82 -49.89
CA TYR A 473 6.86 7.88 -49.79
C TYR A 473 5.42 7.36 -49.62
N LYS A 474 5.11 6.19 -50.22
CA LYS A 474 3.80 5.52 -50.07
C LYS A 474 3.46 5.16 -48.62
N GLN A 475 4.45 4.86 -47.78
CA GLN A 475 4.24 4.56 -46.36
C GLN A 475 3.96 5.84 -45.56
N ALA A 476 4.70 6.91 -45.84
CA ALA A 476 4.52 8.21 -45.19
C ALA A 476 3.16 8.86 -45.49
N LEU A 477 2.57 8.56 -46.65
CA LEU A 477 1.22 9.01 -47.02
C LEU A 477 0.11 8.08 -46.49
N SER A 478 0.42 6.91 -45.95
CA SER A 478 -0.58 5.95 -45.44
C SER A 478 -0.92 6.12 -43.95
N THR A 479 -0.15 6.95 -43.24
CA THR A 479 -0.31 7.37 -41.84
C THR A 479 -0.83 8.79 -41.75
#